data_AF-A0A2D4HZR0-F1
#
_entry.id   AF-A0A2D4HZR0-F1
#
_cell.length_a   1.000
_cell.length_b   1.000
_cell.length_c   1.000
_cell.angle_alpha   90.00
_cell.angle_beta   90.00
_cell.angle_gamma   90.00
#
_symmetry.space_group_name_H-M   'P 1'
#
loop_
_entity.id
_entity.type
_entity.pdbx_description
1 polymer ?
#
loop_
_entity_poly.entity_id
_entity_poly.type
_entity_poly.pdbx_seq_one_letter_code
_entity_poly.pdbx_strand_id
1 'polypeptide(L)'
;TAVYHEILIGYLEYVKKLGYVTGHIWACPPSEGDDYIFHCHPPDQKIPKPKRLQEWYKKMLDKAFAERIIHDYKDIFKQATEDRLTSAKELPYFEGDFWPNVLEESIKELEQEEEERKKEESTAATETIEVTKLMGDVATLCELCEPQILSIQHN
;
A
#
# COMPACT_ATOMS: atom_id res chain seq x y z
N THR A 1 -20.22 25.65 -0.19
CA THR A 1 -18.99 24.99 0.32
C THR A 1 -18.61 25.40 1.74
N ALA A 2 -18.51 26.69 2.09
CA ALA A 2 -17.99 27.13 3.40
C ALA A 2 -18.60 26.41 4.61
N VAL A 3 -19.92 26.24 4.65
CA VAL A 3 -20.62 25.52 5.73
C VAL A 3 -20.10 24.09 5.92
N TYR A 4 -19.82 23.34 4.85
CA TYR A 4 -19.27 21.99 4.95
C TYR A 4 -17.87 21.99 5.57
N HIS A 5 -17.06 23.00 5.28
CA HIS A 5 -15.74 23.15 5.91
C HIS A 5 -15.90 23.44 7.40
N GLU A 6 -16.79 24.35 7.80
CA GLU A 6 -17.03 24.63 9.23
C GLU A 6 -17.49 23.39 10.00
N ILE A 7 -18.32 22.53 9.40
CA ILE A 7 -18.74 21.27 10.03
C ILE A 7 -17.53 20.36 10.28
N LEU A 8 -16.68 20.14 9.28
CA LEU A 8 -15.50 19.27 9.40
C LEU A 8 -14.46 19.86 10.36
N ILE A 9 -14.23 21.17 10.30
CA ILE A 9 -13.30 21.87 11.18
C ILE A 9 -13.80 21.81 12.63
N GLY A 10 -15.09 22.06 12.86
CA GLY A 10 -15.73 21.92 14.17
C GLY A 10 -15.63 20.49 14.71
N TYR A 11 -15.79 19.47 13.86
CA TYR A 11 -15.56 18.08 14.24
C TYR A 11 -14.11 17.84 14.68
N LEU A 12 -13.12 18.28 13.90
CA LEU A 12 -11.70 18.15 14.25
C LEU A 12 -11.36 18.87 15.57
N GLU A 13 -11.89 20.06 15.78
CA GLU A 13 -11.70 20.82 17.02
C GLU A 13 -12.32 20.09 18.22
N TYR A 14 -13.52 19.54 18.04
CA TYR A 14 -14.23 18.81 19.08
C TYR A 14 -13.48 17.54 19.50
N VAL A 15 -13.10 16.68 18.54
CA VAL A 15 -12.38 15.43 18.87
C VAL A 15 -11.00 15.70 19.44
N LYS A 16 -10.32 16.78 19.02
CA LYS A 16 -9.07 17.24 19.66
C LYS A 16 -9.29 17.56 21.15
N LYS A 17 -10.38 18.24 21.51
CA LYS A 17 -10.72 18.54 22.91
C LYS A 17 -10.99 17.27 23.73
N LEU A 18 -11.44 16.19 23.08
CA LEU A 18 -11.62 14.88 23.70
C LEU A 18 -10.31 14.06 23.82
N GLY A 19 -9.21 14.55 23.24
CA GLY A 19 -7.90 13.89 23.33
C GLY A 19 -7.51 13.04 22.12
N TYR A 20 -8.29 13.07 21.02
CA TYR A 20 -7.85 12.46 19.76
C TYR A 20 -6.68 13.25 19.16
N VAL A 21 -5.62 12.54 18.77
CA VAL A 21 -4.35 13.15 18.34
C VAL A 21 -4.18 13.20 16.82
N THR A 22 -4.86 12.32 16.08
CA THR A 22 -4.70 12.18 14.62
C THR A 22 -6.05 11.98 13.95
N GLY A 23 -6.29 12.68 12.83
CA GLY A 23 -7.42 12.47 11.94
C GLY A 23 -6.98 11.86 10.62
N HIS A 24 -7.79 10.96 10.04
CA HIS A 24 -7.52 10.28 8.78
C HIS A 24 -8.67 10.55 7.81
N ILE A 25 -8.35 10.96 6.58
CA ILE A 25 -9.34 11.25 5.53
C ILE A 25 -8.91 10.53 4.25
N TRP A 26 -9.75 9.62 3.76
CA TRP A 26 -9.62 9.08 2.42
C TRP A 26 -10.44 9.93 1.44
N ALA A 27 -9.75 10.73 0.61
CA ALA A 27 -10.39 11.59 -0.38
C ALA A 27 -10.84 10.80 -1.62
N CYS A 28 -11.86 9.96 -1.44
CA CYS A 28 -12.46 9.11 -2.47
C CYS A 28 -13.82 9.69 -2.91
N PRO A 29 -13.99 10.13 -4.16
CA PRO A 29 -15.32 10.41 -4.68
C PRO A 29 -16.07 9.11 -4.99
N PRO A 30 -17.42 9.10 -4.94
CA PRO A 30 -18.19 7.91 -5.28
C PRO A 30 -17.95 7.52 -6.75
N SER A 31 -18.07 6.22 -7.03
CA SER A 31 -18.09 5.70 -8.39
C SER A 31 -19.32 6.23 -9.15
N GLU A 32 -19.27 6.14 -10.48
CA GLU A 32 -20.39 6.59 -11.31
C GLU A 32 -21.66 5.76 -11.02
N GLY A 33 -22.73 6.44 -10.60
CA GLY A 33 -24.00 5.79 -10.23
C GLY A 33 -24.13 5.39 -8.76
N ASP A 34 -23.07 5.55 -7.96
CA ASP A 34 -23.08 5.20 -6.54
C ASP A 34 -23.41 6.41 -5.64
N ASP A 35 -24.09 6.14 -4.53
CA ASP A 35 -24.46 7.11 -3.49
C ASP A 35 -23.83 6.72 -2.15
N TYR A 36 -23.06 7.62 -1.52
CA TYR A 36 -22.48 7.31 -0.21
C TYR A 36 -23.49 7.34 0.95
N ILE A 37 -24.35 8.36 1.00
CA ILE A 37 -25.27 8.57 2.14
C ILE A 37 -26.69 8.85 1.63
N PHE A 38 -26.85 9.86 0.77
CA PHE A 38 -28.16 10.27 0.28
C PHE A 38 -28.45 9.61 -1.06
N HIS A 39 -29.51 8.81 -1.10
CA HIS A 39 -29.95 8.16 -2.32
C HIS A 39 -30.49 9.17 -3.34
N CYS A 40 -30.11 9.00 -4.61
CA CYS A 40 -30.60 9.74 -5.76
C CYS A 40 -30.25 11.24 -5.72
N HIS A 41 -28.98 11.54 -6.04
CA HIS A 41 -28.51 12.92 -6.18
C HIS A 41 -29.19 13.67 -7.34
N PRO A 42 -29.35 15.01 -7.23
CA PRO A 42 -29.82 15.83 -8.35
C PRO A 42 -28.96 15.59 -9.61
N PRO A 43 -29.56 15.43 -10.79
CA PRO A 43 -28.83 15.04 -12.01
C PRO A 43 -27.82 16.10 -12.48
N ASP A 44 -27.99 17.36 -12.06
CA ASP A 44 -27.08 18.47 -12.32
C ASP A 44 -25.98 18.63 -11.25
N GLN A 45 -26.06 17.88 -10.14
CA GLN A 45 -25.02 17.87 -9.11
C GLN A 45 -23.80 17.08 -9.59
N LYS A 46 -22.73 17.81 -9.92
CA LYS A 46 -21.47 17.22 -10.40
C LYS A 46 -20.71 16.54 -9.26
N ILE A 47 -20.35 15.27 -9.46
CA ILE A 47 -19.39 14.57 -8.61
C ILE A 47 -17.97 15.10 -8.88
N PRO A 48 -17.22 15.57 -7.86
CA PRO A 48 -15.86 16.05 -8.06
C PRO A 48 -14.92 14.89 -8.45
N LYS A 49 -14.02 15.13 -9.39
CA LYS A 49 -12.91 14.21 -9.69
C LYS A 49 -11.90 14.19 -8.53
N PRO A 50 -11.07 13.13 -8.38
CA PRO A 50 -10.19 12.95 -7.22
C PRO A 50 -9.34 14.18 -6.88
N LYS A 51 -8.66 14.78 -7.88
CA LYS A 51 -7.82 15.97 -7.68
C LYS A 51 -8.61 17.16 -7.09
N ARG A 52 -9.83 17.39 -7.57
CA ARG A 52 -10.68 18.49 -7.09
C ARG A 52 -11.14 18.24 -5.65
N LEU A 53 -11.44 17.00 -5.30
CA LEU A 53 -11.80 16.62 -3.92
C LEU A 53 -10.61 16.76 -2.96
N GLN A 54 -9.40 16.37 -3.40
CA GLN A 54 -8.17 16.58 -2.63
C GLN A 54 -7.91 18.07 -2.38
N GLU A 55 -8.03 18.92 -3.40
CA GLU A 55 -7.88 20.39 -3.26
C GLU A 55 -8.94 20.99 -2.33
N TRP A 56 -10.16 20.45 -2.35
CA TRP A 56 -11.24 20.85 -1.45
C TRP A 56 -10.90 20.57 0.01
N TYR A 57 -10.41 19.36 0.33
CA TYR A 57 -9.96 19.01 1.67
C TYR A 57 -8.73 19.81 2.09
N LYS A 58 -7.75 20.02 1.20
CA LYS A 58 -6.58 20.88 1.48
C LYS A 58 -7.01 22.28 1.89
N LYS A 59 -7.94 22.90 1.14
CA LYS A 59 -8.48 24.22 1.51
C LYS A 59 -9.16 24.22 2.87
N MET A 60 -9.86 23.14 3.25
CA MET A 60 -10.45 22.99 4.58
C MET A 60 -9.36 22.86 5.66
N LEU A 61 -8.34 22.03 5.44
CA LEU A 61 -7.23 21.82 6.38
C LEU A 61 -6.33 23.06 6.51
N ASP A 62 -6.10 23.82 5.44
CA ASP A 62 -5.37 25.09 5.48
C ASP A 62 -6.06 26.11 6.40
N LYS A 63 -7.40 26.17 6.36
CA LYS A 63 -8.19 26.99 7.29
C LYS A 63 -8.05 26.48 8.73
N ALA A 64 -8.20 25.17 8.95
CA ALA A 64 -8.04 24.57 10.27
C ALA A 64 -6.64 24.82 10.87
N PHE A 65 -5.60 24.79 10.03
CA PHE A 65 -4.23 25.10 10.42
C PHE A 65 -4.07 26.58 10.79
N ALA A 66 -4.60 27.50 9.98
CA ALA A 66 -4.59 28.94 10.26
C ALA A 66 -5.31 29.29 11.58
N GLU A 67 -6.39 28.56 11.89
CA GLU A 67 -7.16 28.70 13.15
C GLU A 67 -6.54 27.92 14.33
N ARG A 68 -5.38 27.28 14.14
CA ARG A 68 -4.64 26.49 15.14
C ARG A 68 -5.43 25.30 15.71
N ILE A 69 -6.40 24.82 14.94
CA ILE A 69 -7.20 23.64 15.28
C ILE A 69 -6.35 22.40 15.02
N ILE A 70 -5.75 22.28 13.85
CA ILE A 70 -4.76 21.22 13.55
C ILE A 70 -3.33 21.77 13.63
N HIS A 71 -2.37 20.89 13.93
CA HIS A 71 -0.95 21.25 13.99
C HIS A 71 -0.29 21.21 12.62
N ASP A 72 -0.53 20.16 11.85
CA ASP A 72 -0.09 19.96 10.47
C ASP A 72 -0.96 18.89 9.79
N TYR A 73 -0.74 18.67 8.50
CA TYR A 73 -1.30 17.54 7.77
C TYR A 73 -0.34 17.11 6.67
N LYS A 74 -0.30 15.81 6.36
CA LYS A 74 0.59 15.21 5.36
C LYS A 74 -0.16 14.14 4.57
N ASP A 75 0.31 13.85 3.37
CA ASP A 75 -0.06 12.60 2.73
C ASP A 75 0.57 11.42 3.48
N ILE A 76 -0.06 10.25 3.32
CA ILE A 76 0.30 9.03 4.06
C ILE A 76 1.72 8.54 3.75
N PHE A 77 2.20 8.73 2.51
CA PHE A 77 3.56 8.32 2.14
C PHE A 77 4.61 9.16 2.87
N LYS A 78 4.43 10.49 2.88
CA LYS A 78 5.28 11.41 3.63
C LYS A 78 5.23 11.13 5.14
N GLN A 79 4.03 10.91 5.69
CA GLN A 79 3.88 10.59 7.11
C GLN A 79 4.59 9.27 7.48
N ALA A 80 4.38 8.20 6.72
CA ALA A 80 5.05 6.92 6.94
C ALA A 80 6.58 7.01 6.85
N THR A 81 7.08 7.84 5.93
CA THR A 81 8.52 8.10 5.77
C THR A 81 9.10 8.83 6.98
N GLU A 82 8.43 9.88 7.46
CA GLU A 82 8.87 10.67 8.62
C GLU A 82 8.81 9.86 9.92
N ASP A 83 7.78 9.02 10.08
CA ASP A 83 7.62 8.09 11.21
C ASP A 83 8.57 6.89 11.12
N ARG A 84 9.26 6.73 9.98
CA ARG A 84 10.18 5.61 9.68
C ARG A 84 9.51 4.25 9.87
N LEU A 85 8.29 4.12 9.34
CA LEU A 85 7.57 2.85 9.40
C LEU A 85 8.38 1.79 8.64
N THR A 86 8.52 0.62 9.26
CA THR A 86 9.29 -0.50 8.71
C THR A 86 8.42 -1.69 8.35
N SER A 87 7.18 -1.71 8.85
CA SER A 87 6.27 -2.83 8.69
C SER A 87 4.83 -2.35 8.46
N ALA A 88 4.10 -3.10 7.63
CA ALA A 88 2.69 -2.83 7.32
C ALA A 88 1.78 -2.80 8.57
N LYS A 89 2.12 -3.54 9.63
CA LYS A 89 1.35 -3.58 10.89
C LYS A 89 1.33 -2.24 11.64
N GLU A 90 2.23 -1.33 11.30
CA GLU A 90 2.34 -0.01 11.91
C GLU A 90 1.40 1.01 11.25
N LEU A 91 0.83 0.67 10.08
CA LEU A 91 -0.16 1.51 9.42
C LEU A 91 -1.51 1.45 10.19
N PRO A 92 -2.20 2.59 10.36
CA PRO A 92 -3.56 2.60 10.90
C PRO A 92 -4.49 1.70 10.10
N TYR A 93 -5.22 0.83 10.78
CA TYR A 93 -6.14 -0.14 10.19
C TYR A 93 -7.59 0.25 10.51
N PHE A 94 -8.34 0.66 9.49
CA PHE A 94 -9.73 1.12 9.62
C PHE A 94 -10.68 0.27 8.76
N GLU A 95 -11.87 0.01 9.30
CA GLU A 95 -12.95 -0.69 8.58
C GLU A 95 -13.33 0.06 7.29
N GLY A 96 -13.35 -0.66 6.17
CA GLY A 96 -13.74 -0.11 4.86
C GLY A 96 -12.74 0.87 4.22
N ASP A 97 -11.53 1.00 4.78
CA ASP A 97 -10.47 1.82 4.18
C ASP A 97 -9.76 1.10 3.02
N PHE A 98 -8.97 1.86 2.26
CA PHE A 98 -8.19 1.37 1.14
C PHE A 98 -7.08 0.39 1.57
N TRP A 99 -6.32 0.72 2.62
CA TRP A 99 -5.10 0.00 2.98
C TRP A 99 -5.31 -1.48 3.36
N PRO A 100 -6.32 -1.86 4.15
CA PRO A 100 -6.60 -3.27 4.42
C PRO A 100 -6.72 -4.13 3.16
N ASN A 101 -7.45 -3.68 2.15
CA ASN A 101 -7.66 -4.44 0.91
C ASN A 101 -6.36 -4.57 0.11
N VAL A 102 -5.60 -3.48 -0.02
CA VAL A 102 -4.31 -3.49 -0.71
C VAL A 102 -3.31 -4.40 -0.03
N LEU A 103 -3.27 -4.40 1.30
CA LEU A 103 -2.38 -5.28 2.06
C LEU A 103 -2.71 -6.75 1.83
N GLU A 104 -4.01 -7.11 1.81
CA GLU A 104 -4.45 -8.48 1.49
C GLU A 104 -4.09 -8.89 0.07
N GLU A 105 -4.22 -8.00 -0.91
CA GLU A 105 -3.80 -8.24 -2.30
C GLU A 105 -2.29 -8.43 -2.41
N SER A 106 -1.50 -7.54 -1.80
CA SER A 106 -0.03 -7.63 -1.79
C SER A 106 0.48 -8.91 -1.10
N ILE A 107 -0.17 -9.36 -0.02
CA ILE A 107 0.20 -10.62 0.64
C ILE A 107 0.00 -11.81 -0.31
N LYS A 108 -1.15 -11.86 -1.00
CA LYS A 108 -1.44 -12.94 -1.96
C LYS A 108 -0.45 -12.96 -3.13
N GLU A 109 -0.07 -11.79 -3.63
CA GLU A 109 0.94 -11.67 -4.70
C GLU A 109 2.29 -12.21 -4.24
N LEU A 110 2.76 -11.81 -3.05
CA LEU A 110 4.02 -12.30 -2.48
C LEU A 110 4.02 -13.81 -2.23
N GLU A 111 2.91 -14.36 -1.75
CA GLU A 111 2.75 -15.81 -1.56
C GLU A 111 2.84 -16.57 -2.89
N GLN A 112 2.22 -16.05 -3.96
CA GLN A 112 2.29 -16.63 -5.30
C GLN A 112 3.72 -16.60 -5.85
N GLU A 113 4.41 -15.46 -5.74
CA GLU A 113 5.81 -15.32 -6.15
C GLU A 113 6.74 -16.28 -5.39
N GLU A 114 6.47 -16.52 -4.11
CA GLU A 114 7.23 -17.49 -3.31
C GLU A 114 6.97 -18.94 -3.76
N GLU A 115 5.73 -19.30 -4.07
CA GLU A 115 5.40 -20.62 -4.61
C GLU A 115 6.03 -20.87 -5.98
N GLU A 116 6.01 -19.88 -6.87
CA GLU A 116 6.64 -19.97 -8.19
C GLU A 116 8.16 -20.16 -8.07
N ARG A 117 8.82 -19.37 -7.21
CA ARG A 117 10.25 -19.52 -6.92
C ARG A 117 10.59 -20.92 -6.39
N LYS A 118 9.78 -21.46 -5.46
CA LYS A 118 9.97 -22.83 -4.94
C LYS A 118 9.79 -23.90 -6.03
N LYS A 119 8.83 -23.71 -6.94
CA LYS A 119 8.62 -24.61 -8.08
C LYS A 119 9.82 -24.59 -9.01
N GLU A 120 10.32 -23.40 -9.37
CA GLU A 120 11.51 -23.23 -10.23
C GLU A 120 12.76 -23.87 -9.63
N GLU A 121 13.00 -23.65 -8.33
CA GLU A 121 14.10 -24.31 -7.60
C GLU A 121 13.94 -25.84 -7.59
N SER A 122 12.71 -26.34 -7.45
CA SER A 122 12.44 -27.78 -7.47
C SER A 122 12.61 -28.39 -8.86
N THR A 123 12.20 -27.71 -9.94
CA THR A 123 12.38 -28.18 -11.32
C THR A 123 13.85 -28.12 -11.72
N ALA A 124 14.58 -27.07 -11.35
CA ALA A 124 16.04 -27.00 -11.56
C ALA A 124 16.79 -28.10 -10.82
N ALA A 125 16.36 -28.43 -9.59
CA ALA A 125 16.89 -29.57 -8.83
C ALA A 125 16.51 -30.93 -9.44
N THR A 126 15.35 -31.04 -10.09
CA THR A 126 14.89 -32.29 -10.71
C THR A 126 15.55 -32.53 -12.07
N GLU A 127 15.77 -31.49 -12.87
CA GLU A 127 16.52 -31.56 -14.14
C GLU A 127 17.99 -31.92 -13.91
N THR A 128 18.61 -31.42 -12.83
CA THR A 128 19.97 -31.84 -12.44
C THR A 128 20.02 -33.31 -11.98
N ILE A 129 18.94 -33.84 -11.39
CA ILE A 129 18.82 -35.27 -11.03
C ILE A 129 18.56 -36.15 -12.26
N GLU A 130 17.78 -35.69 -13.25
CA GLU A 130 17.57 -36.45 -14.51
C GLU A 130 18.80 -36.46 -15.41
N VAL A 131 19.55 -35.35 -15.50
CA VAL A 131 20.85 -35.31 -16.22
C VAL A 131 21.87 -36.24 -15.56
N THR A 132 21.91 -36.32 -14.22
CA THR A 132 22.81 -37.26 -13.51
C THR A 132 22.35 -38.72 -13.63
N LYS A 133 21.05 -39.00 -13.78
CA LYS A 133 20.52 -40.35 -14.00
C LYS A 133 20.73 -40.85 -15.44
N LEU A 134 20.66 -39.96 -16.43
CA LEU A 134 20.94 -40.29 -17.84
C LEU A 134 22.44 -40.48 -18.12
N MET A 135 23.33 -39.95 -17.27
CA MET A 135 24.78 -40.17 -17.33
C MET A 135 25.23 -41.45 -16.58
N GLY A 136 24.28 -42.25 -16.07
CA GLY A 136 24.55 -43.49 -15.33
C GLY A 136 24.81 -44.74 -16.18
N ASP A 137 24.62 -44.68 -17.50
CA ASP A 137 24.91 -45.79 -18.43
C ASP A 137 25.82 -45.32 -19.57
N VAL A 138 26.90 -46.07 -19.77
CA VAL A 138 27.99 -45.95 -20.78
C VAL A 138 29.21 -45.12 -20.36
N ALA A 139 30.33 -45.84 -20.27
CA ALA A 139 31.65 -45.39 -19.87
C ALA A 139 32.39 -44.56 -20.94
N THR A 140 33.28 -43.69 -20.42
CA THR A 140 34.51 -43.16 -21.03
C THR A 140 34.37 -42.08 -22.11
N LEU A 141 34.79 -40.84 -21.80
CA LEU A 141 36.09 -40.29 -22.25
C LEU A 141 36.28 -38.83 -21.77
N CYS A 142 37.31 -38.69 -20.93
CA CYS A 142 38.28 -37.59 -20.77
C CYS A 142 37.98 -36.20 -21.40
N GLU A 143 37.90 -35.18 -20.54
CA GLU A 143 38.70 -33.93 -20.53
C GLU A 143 38.26 -33.11 -19.29
N LEU A 144 38.91 -33.21 -18.12
CA LEU A 144 40.07 -32.42 -17.68
C LEU A 144 40.04 -30.95 -18.13
N CYS A 145 39.55 -30.01 -17.30
CA CYS A 145 40.29 -29.38 -16.19
C CYS A 145 39.46 -28.22 -15.58
N GLU A 146 39.52 -28.12 -14.26
CA GLU A 146 38.87 -27.18 -13.31
C GLU A 146 39.31 -25.69 -13.48
N PRO A 147 39.09 -24.79 -12.49
CA PRO A 147 37.84 -24.32 -11.87
C PRO A 147 37.80 -22.77 -11.82
N GLN A 148 36.62 -22.14 -11.66
CA GLN A 148 36.54 -20.90 -10.87
C GLN A 148 35.28 -20.90 -10.00
N ILE A 149 35.46 -21.43 -8.79
CA ILE A 149 34.65 -21.07 -7.61
C ILE A 149 35.04 -19.64 -7.22
N LEU A 150 34.05 -18.79 -6.96
CA LEU A 150 34.15 -17.73 -5.97
C LEU A 150 32.82 -17.65 -5.21
N SER A 151 32.87 -17.91 -3.91
CA SER A 151 31.82 -17.48 -3.01
C SER A 151 32.41 -16.85 -1.76
N ILE A 152 31.68 -15.82 -1.30
CA ILE A 152 31.56 -15.27 0.06
C ILE A 152 32.36 -14.00 0.37
N GLN A 153 31.60 -13.11 1.01
CA GLN A 153 31.85 -11.76 1.50
C GLN A 153 33.00 -11.64 2.51
N HIS A 154 33.43 -10.41 2.80
CA HIS A 154 33.14 -9.60 4.02
C HIS A 154 33.51 -8.14 3.65
N ASN A 155 32.74 -7.10 3.97
CA ASN A 155 32.14 -6.72 5.25
C ASN A 155 30.86 -5.90 5.02
#